data_AF-A0A355UN64-F1
#
_entry.id   AF-A0A355UN64-F1
#
_cell.length_a   1.000
_cell.length_b   1.000
_cell.length_c   1.000
_cell.angle_alpha   90.00
_cell.angle_beta   90.00
_cell.angle_gamma   90.00
#
_symmetry.space_group_name_H-M   'P 1'
#
loop_
_entity.id
_entity.type
_entity.pdbx_description
1 polymer ?
#
loop_
_entity_poly.entity_id
_entity_poly.type
_entity_poly.pdbx_seq_one_letter_code
_entity_poly.pdbx_strand_id
1 'polypeptide(L)'
;MIIVGNSHVSVFRGGRLMVEGTREAVDIHWVGALEINHFFDDHPAATRIRRLFEGEPGWKILLLGNHDIFRLIELSQKYSPHQAFEFLQGRYRQVFLELKGKGNFAWMIGLQQTKNVHFEGFGPEAIAELAQAFNRALKEWCLGVGIPVIDPLPHILGEDGLPRRELLRDDELHLKPSSASVYFGEMARVLGERLVFSEEWAGLEREPKSEPESFCALLCEELGIPQRNNGGLSLPKLEEKLLAFAQTRLQDRGISLALTRESELASSGLFDSLDLVEFFTHAIDLMGTDL
;
A
#
# COMPACT_ATOMS: atom_id res chain seq x y z
N MET A 1 14.73 0.31 11.40
CA MET A 1 13.41 0.96 11.17
C MET A 1 12.71 0.26 10.01
N ILE A 2 11.39 0.03 10.11
CA ILE A 2 10.58 -0.50 9.01
C ILE A 2 9.38 0.41 8.65
N ILE A 3 9.03 0.46 7.36
CA ILE A 3 7.78 1.03 6.85
C ILE A 3 7.00 -0.09 6.17
N VAL A 4 5.76 -0.31 6.60
CA VAL A 4 4.90 -1.38 6.08
C VAL A 4 3.59 -0.79 5.58
N GLY A 5 3.09 -1.23 4.42
CA GLY A 5 1.82 -0.76 3.90
C GLY A 5 1.42 -1.36 2.55
N ASN A 6 0.39 -0.77 1.95
CA ASN A 6 -0.10 -1.11 0.62
C ASN A 6 0.79 -0.52 -0.51
N SER A 7 0.29 -0.47 -1.74
CA SER A 7 1.01 0.03 -2.93
C SER A 7 1.57 1.45 -2.78
N HIS A 8 1.04 2.29 -1.88
CA HIS A 8 1.56 3.64 -1.64
C HIS A 8 2.96 3.66 -1.01
N VAL A 9 3.44 2.56 -0.42
CA VAL A 9 4.85 2.48 0.02
C VAL A 9 5.84 2.48 -1.14
N SER A 10 5.36 2.31 -2.38
CA SER A 10 6.18 2.46 -3.60
C SER A 10 6.76 3.86 -3.78
N VAL A 11 6.24 4.89 -3.09
CA VAL A 11 6.83 6.23 -3.07
C VAL A 11 8.22 6.25 -2.44
N PHE A 12 8.51 5.29 -1.55
CA PHE A 12 9.78 5.16 -0.83
C PHE A 12 10.83 4.32 -1.57
N ARG A 13 10.54 3.86 -2.78
CA ARG A 13 11.38 2.92 -3.54
C ARG A 13 12.09 3.59 -4.72
N GLY A 14 12.56 4.81 -4.54
CA GLY A 14 13.41 5.54 -5.50
C GLY A 14 14.91 5.34 -5.27
N GLY A 15 15.29 4.24 -4.63
CA GLY A 15 16.61 3.96 -4.05
C GLY A 15 16.54 3.45 -2.61
N ARG A 16 17.67 2.99 -2.07
CA ARG A 16 17.76 2.52 -0.68
C ARG A 16 17.53 3.69 0.28
N LEU A 17 16.41 3.66 1.02
CA LEU A 17 16.09 4.65 2.04
C LEU A 17 16.95 4.43 3.29
N MET A 18 17.50 5.50 3.84
CA MET A 18 18.36 5.47 5.03
C MET A 18 18.03 6.59 6.00
N VAL A 19 18.35 6.39 7.28
CA VAL A 19 18.31 7.47 8.27
C VAL A 19 19.55 8.36 8.08
N GLU A 20 19.33 9.66 7.84
CA GLU A 20 20.36 10.66 7.58
C GLU A 20 21.41 10.69 8.70
N GLY A 21 22.70 10.73 8.34
CA GLY A 21 23.79 10.71 9.29
C GLY A 21 24.07 9.34 9.92
N THR A 22 23.27 8.33 9.58
CA THR A 22 23.52 6.92 9.93
C THR A 22 23.80 6.10 8.67
N ARG A 23 24.22 4.84 8.86
CA ARG A 23 24.21 3.81 7.81
C ARG A 23 23.04 2.83 7.99
N GLU A 24 22.05 3.19 8.81
CA GLU A 24 20.87 2.35 9.03
C GLU A 24 19.93 2.46 7.83
N ALA A 25 19.65 1.32 7.22
CA ALA A 25 18.67 1.22 6.16
C ALA A 25 17.26 1.17 6.74
N VAL A 26 16.31 1.76 6.02
CA VAL A 26 14.89 1.62 6.31
C VAL A 26 14.34 0.51 5.41
N ASP A 27 13.80 -0.53 6.01
CA ASP A 27 13.23 -1.65 5.26
C ASP A 27 11.75 -1.34 4.90
N ILE A 28 11.43 -1.42 3.60
CA ILE A 28 10.12 -1.06 3.05
C ILE A 28 9.36 -2.33 2.66
N HIS A 29 8.35 -2.71 3.45
CA HIS A 29 7.55 -3.90 3.19
C HIS A 29 6.20 -3.55 2.58
N TRP A 30 5.93 -4.17 1.42
CA TRP A 30 4.61 -4.14 0.81
C TRP A 30 3.82 -5.38 1.21
N VAL A 31 2.53 -5.21 1.54
CA VAL A 31 1.66 -6.30 2.03
C VAL A 31 0.34 -6.40 1.27
N GLY A 32 0.25 -5.85 0.07
CA GLY A 32 -0.96 -5.88 -0.76
C GLY A 32 -2.03 -4.86 -0.35
N ALA A 33 -3.26 -5.06 -0.83
CA ALA A 33 -4.43 -4.24 -0.47
C ALA A 33 -4.86 -4.56 0.97
N LEU A 34 -4.19 -3.93 1.93
CA LEU A 34 -4.45 -4.12 3.35
C LEU A 34 -5.61 -3.22 3.81
N GLU A 35 -6.57 -3.82 4.51
CA GLU A 35 -7.63 -3.14 5.26
C GLU A 35 -7.48 -3.44 6.75
N ILE A 36 -8.05 -2.58 7.61
CA ILE A 36 -8.02 -2.79 9.06
C ILE A 36 -8.73 -4.09 9.48
N ASN A 37 -9.77 -4.50 8.74
CA ASN A 37 -10.53 -5.72 9.05
C ASN A 37 -9.68 -6.98 8.87
N HIS A 38 -8.66 -6.94 8.01
CA HIS A 38 -7.75 -8.08 7.81
C HIS A 38 -7.02 -8.49 9.10
N PHE A 39 -6.89 -7.61 10.10
CA PHE A 39 -6.30 -7.95 11.40
C PHE A 39 -7.17 -8.87 12.26
N PHE A 40 -8.42 -9.13 11.88
CA PHE A 40 -9.39 -9.87 12.68
C PHE A 40 -9.71 -11.27 12.14
N ASP A 41 -9.33 -11.58 10.91
CA ASP A 41 -9.76 -12.79 10.19
C ASP A 41 -8.56 -13.64 9.70
N ASP A 42 -7.46 -13.69 10.49
CA ASP A 42 -6.21 -14.43 10.19
C ASP A 42 -5.59 -14.15 8.80
N HIS A 43 -5.91 -12.99 8.20
CA HIS A 43 -5.46 -12.64 6.87
C HIS A 43 -3.92 -12.64 6.78
N PRO A 44 -3.31 -13.24 5.72
CA PRO A 44 -1.85 -13.36 5.60
C PRO A 44 -1.10 -12.03 5.73
N ALA A 45 -1.63 -10.96 5.13
CA ALA A 45 -1.03 -9.62 5.22
C ALA A 45 -0.95 -9.10 6.66
N ALA A 46 -2.02 -9.25 7.46
CA ALA A 46 -2.02 -8.82 8.85
C ALA A 46 -1.09 -9.69 9.71
N THR A 47 -1.07 -11.01 9.47
CA THR A 47 -0.12 -11.93 10.10
C THR A 47 1.33 -11.54 9.82
N ARG A 48 1.63 -11.17 8.57
CA ARG A 48 2.96 -10.68 8.17
C ARG A 48 3.34 -9.40 8.90
N ILE A 49 2.45 -8.41 8.98
CA ILE A 49 2.70 -7.16 9.72
C ILE A 49 3.01 -7.45 11.18
N ARG A 50 2.21 -8.30 11.83
CA ARG A 50 2.44 -8.69 13.24
C ARG A 50 3.84 -9.30 13.42
N ARG A 51 4.26 -10.20 12.52
CA ARG A 51 5.60 -10.80 12.56
C ARG A 51 6.73 -9.78 12.35
N LEU A 52 6.58 -8.90 11.36
CA LEU A 52 7.56 -7.83 11.10
C LEU A 52 7.68 -6.89 12.32
N PHE A 53 6.55 -6.51 12.91
CA PHE A 53 6.51 -5.63 14.07
C PHE A 53 7.01 -6.32 15.35
N GLU A 54 6.92 -7.64 15.45
CA GLU A 54 7.54 -8.41 16.54
C GLU A 54 9.08 -8.41 16.41
N GLY A 55 9.59 -8.53 15.18
CA GLY A 55 11.02 -8.67 14.89
C GLY A 55 11.81 -7.37 14.85
N GLU A 56 11.16 -6.22 14.62
CA GLU A 56 11.83 -4.93 14.52
C GLU A 56 12.02 -4.29 15.91
N PRO A 57 13.24 -3.95 16.35
CA PRO A 57 13.46 -3.24 17.61
C PRO A 57 13.23 -1.72 17.52
N GLY A 58 13.39 -1.13 16.33
CA GLY A 58 13.27 0.30 16.11
C GLY A 58 11.85 0.78 15.81
N TRP A 59 11.76 1.89 15.08
CA TRP A 59 10.50 2.46 14.62
C TRP A 59 9.80 1.54 13.62
N LYS A 60 8.50 1.30 13.88
CA LYS A 60 7.57 0.59 12.99
C LYS A 60 6.53 1.55 12.51
N ILE A 61 6.45 1.73 11.20
CA ILE A 61 5.53 2.69 10.59
C ILE A 61 4.54 1.91 9.75
N LEU A 62 3.24 2.06 10.05
CA LEU A 62 2.17 1.45 9.27
C LEU A 62 1.49 2.51 8.40
N LEU A 63 1.61 2.37 7.08
CA LEU A 63 0.82 3.11 6.11
C LEU A 63 -0.47 2.31 5.79
N LEU A 64 -1.60 2.81 6.28
CA LEU A 64 -2.91 2.17 6.19
C LEU A 64 -4.02 3.24 6.13
N GLY A 65 -5.12 2.91 5.45
CA GLY A 65 -6.36 3.69 5.48
C GLY A 65 -6.90 4.16 4.15
N ASN A 66 -6.26 3.86 3.02
CA ASN A 66 -6.79 4.18 1.69
C ASN A 66 -7.99 3.28 1.31
N HIS A 67 -7.83 1.95 1.38
CA HIS A 67 -8.87 0.98 1.06
C HIS A 67 -10.00 0.97 2.10
N ASP A 68 -9.68 1.35 3.35
CA ASP A 68 -10.65 1.42 4.44
C ASP A 68 -11.73 2.50 4.22
N ILE A 69 -11.47 3.54 3.42
CA ILE A 69 -12.50 4.53 3.07
C ILE A 69 -13.56 3.92 2.17
N PHE A 70 -13.18 3.06 1.24
CA PHE A 70 -14.13 2.31 0.42
C PHE A 70 -14.97 1.39 1.28
N ARG A 71 -14.32 0.71 2.23
CA ARG A 71 -15.03 -0.10 3.21
C ARG A 71 -16.00 0.71 4.06
N LEU A 72 -15.62 1.93 4.46
CA LEU A 72 -16.48 2.85 5.18
C LEU A 72 -17.73 3.22 4.36
N ILE A 73 -17.56 3.51 3.07
CA ILE A 73 -18.67 3.80 2.15
C ILE A 73 -19.62 2.59 2.05
N GLU A 74 -19.09 1.40 1.79
CA GLU A 74 -19.90 0.16 1.72
C GLU A 74 -20.66 -0.11 3.02
N LEU A 75 -20.02 0.08 4.17
CA LEU A 75 -20.66 -0.09 5.47
C LEU A 75 -21.74 0.96 5.70
N SER A 76 -21.55 2.19 5.23
CA SER A 76 -22.54 3.27 5.34
C SER A 76 -23.77 3.09 4.44
N GLN A 77 -23.68 2.23 3.43
CA GLN A 77 -24.83 1.82 2.60
C GLN A 77 -25.66 0.72 3.28
N LYS A 78 -25.02 -0.11 4.14
CA LYS A 78 -25.66 -1.21 4.87
C LYS A 78 -26.17 -0.80 6.25
N TYR A 79 -25.51 0.15 6.88
CA TYR A 79 -25.78 0.66 8.22
C TYR A 79 -25.88 2.19 8.19
N SER A 80 -26.19 2.85 9.31
CA SER A 80 -26.06 4.31 9.33
C SER A 80 -24.60 4.75 9.19
N PRO A 81 -24.31 5.93 8.58
CA PRO A 81 -22.94 6.44 8.47
C PRO A 81 -22.21 6.52 9.81
N HIS A 82 -22.91 6.89 10.88
CA HIS A 82 -22.35 6.93 12.23
C HIS A 82 -21.92 5.54 12.73
N GLN A 83 -22.75 4.51 12.55
CA GLN A 83 -22.41 3.14 12.93
C GLN A 83 -21.22 2.60 12.13
N ALA A 84 -21.17 2.87 10.82
CA ALA A 84 -20.05 2.48 9.98
C ALA A 84 -18.73 3.13 10.45
N PHE A 85 -18.79 4.41 10.79
CA PHE A 85 -17.67 5.19 11.31
C PHE A 85 -17.18 4.67 12.66
N GLU A 86 -18.08 4.47 13.62
CA GLU A 86 -17.74 3.93 14.94
C GLU A 86 -17.18 2.51 14.86
N PHE A 87 -17.76 1.66 14.02
CA PHE A 87 -17.28 0.30 13.79
C PHE A 87 -15.83 0.31 13.31
N LEU A 88 -15.55 1.05 12.24
CA LEU A 88 -14.23 1.06 11.63
C LEU A 88 -13.20 1.72 12.56
N GLN A 89 -13.55 2.83 13.22
CA GLN A 89 -12.69 3.42 14.24
C GLN A 89 -12.40 2.45 15.40
N GLY A 90 -13.40 1.70 15.87
CA GLY A 90 -13.20 0.67 16.90
C GLY A 90 -12.15 -0.36 16.50
N ARG A 91 -12.19 -0.82 15.25
CA ARG A 91 -11.18 -1.75 14.67
C ARG A 91 -9.79 -1.14 14.67
N TYR A 92 -9.67 0.11 14.18
CA TYR A 92 -8.42 0.85 14.19
C TYR A 92 -7.83 1.00 15.60
N ARG A 93 -8.66 1.40 16.56
CA ARG A 93 -8.23 1.60 17.94
C ARG A 93 -7.66 0.31 18.54
N GLN A 94 -8.34 -0.82 18.33
CA GLN A 94 -7.89 -2.11 18.82
C GLN A 94 -6.54 -2.52 18.20
N VAL A 95 -6.42 -2.46 16.88
CA VAL A 95 -5.18 -2.83 16.17
C VAL A 95 -4.04 -1.88 16.54
N PHE A 96 -4.28 -0.58 16.61
CA PHE A 96 -3.23 0.39 16.92
C PHE A 96 -2.72 0.24 18.35
N LEU A 97 -3.59 -0.09 19.31
CA LEU A 97 -3.15 -0.45 20.66
C LEU A 97 -2.35 -1.76 20.69
N GLU A 98 -2.76 -2.76 19.91
CA GLU A 98 -2.01 -4.01 19.74
C GLU A 98 -0.58 -3.72 19.21
N LEU A 99 -0.46 -2.97 18.11
CA LEU A 99 0.81 -2.65 17.49
C LEU A 99 1.68 -1.74 18.35
N LYS A 100 1.06 -0.76 19.04
CA LYS A 100 1.75 0.08 20.04
C LYS A 100 2.35 -0.77 21.17
N GLY A 101 1.66 -1.84 21.57
CA GLY A 101 2.18 -2.80 22.56
C GLY A 101 3.49 -3.48 22.15
N LYS A 102 3.86 -3.43 20.87
CA LYS A 102 5.10 -3.98 20.31
C LYS A 102 6.26 -2.97 20.26
N GLY A 103 6.11 -1.78 20.84
CA GLY A 103 7.18 -0.77 20.97
C GLY A 103 6.92 0.50 20.17
N ASN A 104 7.96 1.05 19.54
CA ASN A 104 7.90 2.31 18.79
C ASN A 104 7.06 2.17 17.52
N PHE A 105 5.79 2.56 17.61
CA PHE A 105 4.82 2.47 16.52
C PHE A 105 4.32 3.85 16.11
N ALA A 106 4.27 4.13 14.81
CA ALA A 106 3.62 5.30 14.25
C ALA A 106 2.64 4.92 13.14
N TRP A 107 1.52 5.65 13.05
CA TRP A 107 0.60 5.55 11.93
C TRP A 107 0.94 6.60 10.88
N MET A 108 1.02 6.17 9.63
CA MET A 108 1.18 7.05 8.47
C MET A 108 -0.10 7.08 7.66
N ILE A 109 -0.61 8.30 7.43
CA ILE A 109 -1.81 8.49 6.63
C ILE A 109 -1.44 8.36 5.15
N GLY A 110 -2.06 7.39 4.47
CA GLY A 110 -1.91 7.20 3.03
C GLY A 110 -2.71 8.23 2.23
N LEU A 111 -2.22 8.52 1.01
CA LEU A 111 -2.99 9.28 0.04
C LEU A 111 -4.27 8.51 -0.32
N GLN A 112 -5.39 9.21 -0.31
CA GLN A 112 -6.70 8.61 -0.54
C GLN A 112 -6.98 8.47 -2.03
N GLN A 113 -7.48 7.29 -2.43
CA GLN A 113 -7.87 7.03 -3.80
C GLN A 113 -9.27 7.61 -4.02
N THR A 114 -9.35 8.70 -4.79
CA THR A 114 -10.60 9.41 -5.08
C THR A 114 -11.05 9.25 -6.54
N LYS A 115 -10.21 8.65 -7.38
CA LYS A 115 -10.45 8.41 -8.81
C LYS A 115 -10.58 6.93 -9.09
N ASN A 116 -11.23 6.60 -10.21
CA ASN A 116 -11.43 5.24 -10.73
C ASN A 116 -12.25 4.31 -9.81
N VAL A 117 -12.99 4.89 -8.86
CA VAL A 117 -13.89 4.14 -7.98
C VAL A 117 -15.28 4.76 -8.05
N HIS A 118 -16.28 3.91 -8.35
CA HIS A 118 -17.66 4.34 -8.53
C HIS A 118 -18.55 3.76 -7.44
N PHE A 119 -18.95 4.61 -6.51
CA PHE A 119 -19.99 4.31 -5.53
C PHE A 119 -21.21 5.18 -5.82
N GLU A 120 -22.39 4.57 -5.84
CA GLU A 120 -23.64 5.32 -6.03
C GLU A 120 -23.77 6.40 -4.96
N GLY A 121 -23.92 7.66 -5.39
CA GLY A 121 -24.04 8.82 -4.50
C GLY A 121 -22.72 9.39 -3.96
N PHE A 122 -21.56 8.85 -4.33
CA PHE A 122 -20.24 9.35 -3.89
C PHE A 122 -19.36 9.74 -5.08
N GLY A 123 -19.19 11.04 -5.28
CA GLY A 123 -18.16 11.60 -6.16
C GLY A 123 -16.78 11.69 -5.48
N PRO A 124 -15.71 11.99 -6.23
CA PRO A 124 -14.35 12.14 -5.71
C PRO A 124 -14.25 13.08 -4.50
N GLU A 125 -14.96 14.21 -4.53
CA GLU A 125 -14.99 15.21 -3.46
C GLU A 125 -15.64 14.64 -2.18
N ALA A 126 -16.74 13.90 -2.32
CA ALA A 126 -17.41 13.25 -1.18
C ALA A 126 -16.52 12.17 -0.53
N ILE A 127 -15.76 11.42 -1.35
CA ILE A 127 -14.77 10.45 -0.86
C ILE A 127 -13.67 11.18 -0.09
N ALA A 128 -13.14 12.29 -0.64
CA ALA A 128 -12.11 13.09 -0.01
C ALA A 128 -12.57 13.67 1.34
N GLU A 129 -13.77 14.25 1.40
CA GLU A 129 -14.36 14.79 2.63
C GLU A 129 -14.55 13.70 3.69
N LEU A 130 -15.10 12.55 3.31
CA LEU A 130 -15.27 11.41 4.20
C LEU A 130 -13.94 10.92 4.76
N ALA A 131 -12.92 10.80 3.89
CA ALA A 131 -11.59 10.38 4.31
C ALA A 131 -10.94 11.38 5.26
N GLN A 132 -11.05 12.69 4.99
CA GLN A 132 -10.54 13.72 5.88
C GLN A 132 -11.24 13.70 7.25
N ALA A 133 -12.55 13.50 7.29
CA ALA A 133 -13.30 13.39 8.54
C ALA A 133 -12.86 12.16 9.34
N PHE A 134 -12.72 11.00 8.67
CA PHE A 134 -12.23 9.76 9.28
C PHE A 134 -10.81 9.92 9.85
N ASN A 135 -9.89 10.43 9.02
CA ASN A 135 -8.49 10.61 9.38
C ASN A 135 -8.32 11.61 10.52
N ARG A 136 -9.08 12.71 10.54
CA ARG A 136 -9.05 13.71 11.62
C ARG A 136 -9.44 13.08 12.95
N ALA A 137 -10.57 12.40 13.00
CA ALA A 137 -11.08 11.81 14.23
C ALA A 137 -10.15 10.69 14.74
N LEU A 138 -9.55 9.89 13.84
CA LEU A 138 -8.58 8.88 14.22
C LEU A 138 -7.25 9.50 14.69
N LYS A 139 -6.78 10.57 14.04
CA LYS A 139 -5.57 11.33 14.41
C LYS A 139 -5.70 11.94 15.80
N GLU A 140 -6.83 12.57 16.11
CA GLU A 140 -7.11 13.13 17.44
C GLU A 140 -7.03 12.05 18.53
N TRP A 141 -7.62 10.88 18.27
CA TRP A 141 -7.53 9.75 19.18
C TRP A 141 -6.09 9.23 19.33
N CYS A 142 -5.37 9.01 18.22
CA CYS A 142 -3.97 8.55 18.24
C CYS A 142 -3.09 9.46 19.10
N LEU A 143 -3.21 10.78 18.93
CA LEU A 143 -2.49 11.76 19.74
C LEU A 143 -2.86 11.64 21.22
N GLY A 144 -4.14 11.47 21.54
CA GLY A 144 -4.63 11.29 22.91
C GLY A 144 -4.09 10.03 23.60
N VAL A 145 -3.79 8.96 22.84
CA VAL A 145 -3.18 7.75 23.37
C VAL A 145 -1.66 7.68 23.17
N GLY A 146 -1.02 8.74 22.66
CA GLY A 146 0.43 8.79 22.45
C GLY A 146 0.93 7.86 21.34
N ILE A 147 0.18 7.73 20.25
CA ILE A 147 0.61 7.12 18.99
C ILE A 147 0.96 8.27 18.03
N PRO A 148 2.23 8.42 17.63
CA PRO A 148 2.62 9.41 16.62
C PRO A 148 1.88 9.21 15.30
N VAL A 149 1.50 10.32 14.68
CA VAL A 149 0.80 10.33 13.39
C VAL A 149 1.62 11.13 12.38
N ILE A 150 2.02 10.46 11.31
CA ILE A 150 2.70 11.04 10.15
C ILE A 150 1.61 11.40 9.13
N ASP A 151 1.35 12.69 8.98
CA ASP A 151 0.25 13.21 8.16
C ASP A 151 0.80 14.09 7.03
N PRO A 152 1.11 13.50 5.87
CA PRO A 152 1.66 14.22 4.72
C PRO A 152 0.59 14.97 3.93
N LEU A 153 -0.71 14.74 4.20
CA LEU A 153 -1.81 15.23 3.38
C LEU A 153 -1.86 16.76 3.25
N PRO A 154 -1.59 17.58 4.29
CA PRO A 154 -1.58 19.04 4.15
C PRO A 154 -0.62 19.58 3.09
N HIS A 155 0.41 18.80 2.73
CA HIS A 155 1.39 19.15 1.70
C HIS A 155 1.10 18.52 0.34
N ILE A 156 0.23 17.51 0.29
CA ILE A 156 -0.14 16.79 -0.94
C ILE A 156 -1.44 17.31 -1.54
N LEU A 157 -2.38 17.75 -0.69
CA LEU A 157 -3.71 18.17 -1.12
C LEU A 157 -3.74 19.63 -1.59
N GLY A 158 -4.61 19.90 -2.56
CA GLY A 158 -5.00 21.24 -3.01
C GLY A 158 -6.03 21.88 -2.08
N GLU A 159 -6.47 23.09 -2.43
CA GLU A 159 -7.52 23.81 -1.69
C GLU A 159 -8.89 23.10 -1.77
N ASP A 160 -9.10 22.31 -2.83
CA ASP A 160 -10.27 21.46 -3.07
C ASP A 160 -10.23 20.15 -2.28
N GLY A 161 -9.16 19.90 -1.50
CA GLY A 161 -8.99 18.66 -0.76
C GLY A 161 -8.60 17.46 -1.63
N LEU A 162 -8.39 17.66 -2.94
CA LEU A 162 -7.93 16.63 -3.86
C LEU A 162 -6.40 16.64 -3.99
N PRO A 163 -5.77 15.52 -4.39
CA PRO A 163 -4.32 15.47 -4.55
C PRO A 163 -3.84 16.39 -5.68
N ARG A 164 -2.79 17.16 -5.43
CA ARG A 164 -2.14 18.03 -6.43
C ARG A 164 -1.53 17.20 -7.55
N ARG A 165 -2.02 17.41 -8.79
CA ARG A 165 -1.65 16.58 -9.96
C ARG A 165 -0.15 16.57 -10.24
N GLU A 166 0.54 17.67 -10.00
CA GLU A 166 1.99 17.77 -10.23
C GLU A 166 2.81 16.80 -9.36
N LEU A 167 2.24 16.34 -8.24
CA LEU A 167 2.88 15.42 -7.30
C LEU A 167 2.61 13.94 -7.63
N LEU A 168 1.61 13.64 -8.46
CA LEU A 168 1.11 12.30 -8.76
C LEU A 168 1.78 11.69 -10.00
N ARG A 169 1.87 10.36 -10.04
CA ARG A 169 2.25 9.61 -11.25
C ARG A 169 1.17 9.70 -12.32
N ASP A 170 1.45 9.13 -13.49
CA ASP A 170 0.52 9.12 -14.63
C ASP A 170 -0.79 8.37 -14.33
N ASP A 171 -0.78 7.48 -13.32
CA ASP A 171 -1.99 6.81 -12.82
C ASP A 171 -2.92 7.71 -11.99
N GLU A 172 -2.46 8.89 -11.58
CA GLU A 172 -3.16 9.83 -10.69
C GLU A 172 -3.57 9.24 -9.32
N LEU A 173 -2.99 8.10 -8.92
CA LEU A 173 -3.25 7.40 -7.65
C LEU A 173 -2.04 7.42 -6.73
N HIS A 174 -0.84 7.26 -7.30
CA HIS A 174 0.41 7.17 -6.55
C HIS A 174 1.20 8.48 -6.64
N LEU A 175 2.02 8.76 -5.62
CA LEU A 175 2.95 9.88 -5.67
C LEU A 175 4.22 9.53 -6.46
N LYS A 176 4.76 10.52 -7.18
CA LYS A 176 6.10 10.40 -7.79
C LYS A 176 7.14 10.19 -6.69
N PRO A 177 8.18 9.37 -6.89
CA PRO A 177 9.32 9.27 -5.97
C PRO A 177 9.99 10.62 -5.71
N SER A 178 10.00 11.54 -6.69
CA SER A 178 10.49 12.91 -6.50
C SER A 178 9.68 13.71 -5.48
N SER A 179 8.43 13.32 -5.22
CA SER A 179 7.55 13.89 -4.19
C SER A 179 7.70 13.20 -2.82
N ALA A 180 8.55 12.17 -2.69
CA ALA A 180 8.74 11.43 -1.43
C ALA A 180 9.26 12.31 -0.28
N SER A 181 9.95 13.41 -0.61
CA SER A 181 10.46 14.40 0.36
C SER A 181 9.36 14.97 1.27
N VAL A 182 8.11 15.00 0.81
CA VAL A 182 6.95 15.40 1.62
C VAL A 182 6.76 14.46 2.82
N TYR A 183 6.87 13.15 2.61
CA TYR A 183 6.80 12.17 3.69
C TYR A 183 8.03 12.29 4.60
N PHE A 184 9.22 12.50 4.05
CA PHE A 184 10.45 12.59 4.84
C PHE A 184 10.43 13.79 5.79
N GLY A 185 9.93 14.95 5.33
CA GLY A 185 9.74 16.13 6.17
C GLY A 185 8.83 15.85 7.36
N GLU A 186 7.70 15.17 7.11
CA GLU A 186 6.76 14.81 8.18
C GLU A 186 7.30 13.73 9.12
N MET A 187 8.02 12.72 8.62
CA MET A 187 8.69 11.73 9.46
C MET A 187 9.74 12.37 10.37
N ALA A 188 10.56 13.29 9.84
CA ALA A 188 11.53 14.04 10.63
C ALA A 188 10.86 14.88 11.71
N ARG A 189 9.74 15.52 11.39
CA ARG A 189 8.97 16.34 12.34
C ARG A 189 8.35 15.51 13.47
N VAL A 190 7.86 14.31 13.15
CA VAL A 190 7.07 13.48 14.08
C VAL A 190 7.96 12.52 14.89
N LEU A 191 8.96 11.92 14.26
CA LEU A 191 9.81 10.89 14.85
C LEU A 191 11.19 11.42 15.28
N GLY A 192 11.59 12.59 14.78
CA GLY A 192 12.95 13.12 14.93
C GLY A 192 13.97 12.50 13.96
N GLU A 193 13.54 11.54 13.14
CA GLU A 193 14.39 10.81 12.21
C GLU A 193 14.32 11.43 10.81
N ARG A 194 15.47 11.92 10.32
CA ARG A 194 15.56 12.43 8.94
C ARG A 194 15.87 11.28 8.01
N LEU A 195 15.15 11.20 6.89
CA LEU A 195 15.34 10.14 5.90
C LEU A 195 15.88 10.71 4.60
N VAL A 196 16.81 9.98 3.98
CA VAL A 196 17.42 10.33 2.69
C VAL A 196 17.52 9.09 1.81
N PHE A 197 17.41 9.27 0.49
CA PHE A 197 17.77 8.23 -0.45
C PHE A 197 19.29 8.11 -0.54
N SER A 198 19.80 6.88 -0.54
CA SER A 198 21.22 6.60 -0.73
C SER A 198 21.69 7.06 -2.12
N GLU A 199 22.70 7.94 -2.16
CA GLU A 199 23.31 8.44 -3.41
C GLU A 199 23.84 7.31 -4.30
N GLU A 200 24.34 6.22 -3.71
CA GLU A 200 24.88 5.05 -4.43
C GLU A 200 23.83 4.36 -5.35
N TRP A 201 22.54 4.56 -5.07
CA TRP A 201 21.43 3.93 -5.79
C TRP A 201 20.56 4.92 -6.57
N ALA A 202 20.82 6.23 -6.42
CA ALA A 202 20.13 7.30 -7.13
C ALA A 202 20.47 7.25 -8.62
N GLY A 203 19.69 6.48 -9.39
CA GLY A 203 19.85 6.30 -10.84
C GLY A 203 19.84 4.86 -11.34
N LEU A 204 19.72 3.87 -10.44
CA LEU A 204 19.70 2.44 -10.82
C LEU A 204 18.29 1.85 -11.02
N GLU A 205 17.24 2.52 -10.55
CA GLU A 205 15.86 2.01 -10.60
C GLU A 205 15.03 2.75 -11.67
N ARG A 206 14.31 1.98 -12.49
CA ARG A 206 13.26 2.55 -13.37
C ARG A 206 12.04 2.86 -12.51
N GLU A 207 11.64 4.12 -12.48
CA GLU A 207 10.37 4.53 -11.88
C GLU A 207 9.20 3.86 -12.62
N PRO A 208 8.36 3.05 -11.93
CA PRO A 208 7.18 2.47 -12.55
C PRO A 208 6.17 3.57 -12.87
N LYS A 209 5.67 3.54 -14.11
CA LYS A 209 4.80 4.60 -14.65
C LYS A 209 3.32 4.39 -14.37
N SER A 210 2.95 3.19 -13.93
CA SER A 210 1.56 2.78 -13.72
C SER A 210 1.42 1.90 -12.49
N GLU A 211 0.18 1.69 -12.03
CA GLU A 211 -0.14 0.77 -10.94
C GLU A 211 0.26 -0.69 -11.26
N PRO A 212 0.01 -1.25 -12.47
CA PRO A 212 0.52 -2.56 -12.84
C PRO A 212 2.05 -2.65 -12.85
N GLU A 213 2.76 -1.61 -13.35
CA GLU A 213 4.23 -1.58 -13.28
C GLU A 213 4.72 -1.50 -11.83
N SER A 214 4.01 -0.75 -10.97
CA SER A 214 4.31 -0.64 -9.55
C SER A 214 4.12 -2.00 -8.87
N PHE A 215 3.01 -2.69 -9.13
CA PHE A 215 2.76 -4.05 -8.65
C PHE A 215 3.87 -5.02 -9.07
N CYS A 216 4.24 -5.04 -10.35
CA CYS A 216 5.30 -5.91 -10.87
C CYS A 216 6.67 -5.60 -10.23
N ALA A 217 7.01 -4.32 -10.06
CA ALA A 217 8.24 -3.93 -9.38
C ALA A 217 8.26 -4.37 -7.90
N LEU A 218 7.15 -4.20 -7.20
CA LEU A 218 6.98 -4.64 -5.81
C LEU A 218 7.11 -6.16 -5.68
N LEU A 219 6.51 -6.90 -6.62
CA LEU A 219 6.58 -8.35 -6.72
C LEU A 219 8.01 -8.85 -6.95
N CYS A 220 8.73 -8.30 -7.94
CA CYS A 220 10.10 -8.74 -8.22
C CYS A 220 11.05 -8.55 -7.02
N GLU A 221 10.90 -7.45 -6.29
CA GLU A 221 11.73 -7.17 -5.10
C GLU A 221 11.42 -8.10 -3.93
N GLU A 222 10.13 -8.36 -3.65
CA GLU A 222 9.71 -9.31 -2.61
C GLU A 222 10.25 -10.72 -2.88
N LEU A 223 10.35 -11.09 -4.16
CA LEU A 223 10.88 -12.37 -4.60
C LEU A 223 12.42 -12.41 -4.67
N GLY A 224 13.11 -11.34 -4.25
CA GLY A 224 14.57 -11.25 -4.32
C GLY A 224 15.11 -11.31 -5.76
N ILE A 225 14.27 -11.07 -6.76
CA ILE A 225 14.64 -11.11 -8.18
C ILE A 225 15.42 -9.83 -8.47
N PRO A 226 16.73 -9.93 -8.78
CA PRO A 226 17.48 -8.75 -9.17
C PRO A 226 16.82 -8.16 -10.41
N GLN A 227 16.40 -6.89 -10.37
CA GLN A 227 15.90 -6.18 -11.57
C GLN A 227 16.92 -6.17 -12.72
N ARG A 228 18.17 -6.58 -12.45
CA ARG A 228 19.19 -6.91 -13.45
C ARG A 228 18.95 -8.32 -14.01
N ASN A 229 18.17 -8.39 -15.09
CA ASN A 229 18.50 -9.09 -16.34
C ASN A 229 19.40 -10.37 -16.31
N ASN A 230 19.30 -11.25 -15.31
CA ASN A 230 20.16 -12.44 -15.20
C ASN A 230 19.42 -13.79 -15.35
N GLY A 231 18.16 -13.79 -15.80
CA GLY A 231 17.35 -15.00 -15.99
C GLY A 231 16.74 -15.20 -17.38
N GLY A 232 17.03 -14.34 -18.36
CA GLY A 232 16.56 -14.53 -19.75
C GLY A 232 15.05 -14.37 -20.01
N LEU A 233 14.22 -14.18 -18.97
CA LEU A 233 12.82 -13.81 -19.10
C LEU A 233 12.68 -12.29 -19.17
N SER A 234 12.23 -11.77 -20.31
CA SER A 234 11.86 -10.36 -20.43
C SER A 234 10.51 -10.10 -19.77
N LEU A 235 10.27 -8.88 -19.27
CA LEU A 235 8.98 -8.47 -18.70
C LEU A 235 7.76 -8.85 -19.57
N PRO A 236 7.78 -8.65 -20.91
CA PRO A 236 6.67 -9.09 -21.76
C PRO A 236 6.42 -10.60 -21.75
N LYS A 237 7.46 -11.42 -21.54
CA LYS A 237 7.32 -12.88 -21.45
C LYS A 237 6.79 -13.32 -20.09
N LEU A 238 7.16 -12.63 -19.02
CA LEU A 238 6.59 -12.87 -17.69
C LEU A 238 5.09 -12.53 -17.70
N GLU A 239 4.74 -11.37 -18.25
CA GLU A 239 3.35 -10.92 -18.42
C GLU A 239 2.52 -11.94 -19.23
N GLU A 240 3.02 -12.39 -20.38
CA GLU A 240 2.36 -13.41 -21.20
C GLU A 240 2.09 -14.71 -20.42
N LYS A 241 3.07 -15.16 -19.62
CA LYS A 241 2.94 -16.38 -18.82
C LYS A 241 1.95 -16.22 -17.66
N LEU A 242 1.93 -15.07 -16.99
CA LEU A 242 0.96 -14.78 -15.93
C LEU A 242 -0.46 -14.64 -16.48
N LEU A 243 -0.63 -14.03 -17.65
CA LEU A 243 -1.93 -13.97 -18.34
C LEU A 243 -2.40 -15.36 -18.78
N ALA A 244 -1.50 -16.22 -19.26
CA ALA A 244 -1.83 -17.60 -19.60
C ALA A 244 -2.27 -18.39 -18.36
N PHE A 245 -1.56 -18.23 -17.23
CA PHE A 245 -1.94 -18.85 -15.96
C PHE A 245 -3.32 -18.37 -15.47
N ALA A 246 -3.57 -17.06 -15.56
CA ALA A 246 -4.87 -16.45 -15.28
C ALA A 246 -5.99 -17.08 -16.11
N GLN A 247 -5.74 -17.23 -17.40
CA GLN A 247 -6.67 -17.77 -18.36
C GLN A 247 -7.03 -19.23 -18.03
N THR A 248 -6.03 -20.05 -17.67
CA THR A 248 -6.23 -21.43 -17.24
C THR A 248 -7.08 -21.51 -15.97
N ARG A 249 -6.80 -20.67 -14.97
CA ARG A 249 -7.57 -20.64 -13.71
C ARG A 249 -9.04 -20.30 -13.89
N LEU A 250 -9.35 -19.32 -14.76
CA LEU A 250 -10.74 -19.01 -15.09
C LEU A 250 -11.43 -20.17 -15.81
N GLN A 251 -10.74 -20.84 -16.72
CA GLN A 251 -11.27 -22.01 -17.43
C GLN A 251 -11.55 -23.17 -16.48
N ASP A 252 -10.68 -23.44 -15.50
CA ASP A 252 -10.88 -24.48 -14.48
C ASP A 252 -12.12 -24.21 -13.62
N ARG A 253 -12.54 -22.94 -13.50
CA ARG A 253 -13.78 -22.51 -12.84
C ARG A 253 -15.00 -22.50 -13.77
N GLY A 254 -14.85 -22.95 -15.01
CA GLY A 254 -15.90 -22.91 -16.02
C GLY A 254 -16.18 -21.52 -16.60
N ILE A 255 -15.30 -20.54 -16.34
CA ILE A 255 -15.44 -19.17 -16.82
C ILE A 255 -14.68 -19.05 -18.15
N SER A 256 -15.43 -18.98 -19.25
CA SER A 256 -14.88 -18.75 -20.58
C SER A 256 -14.78 -17.25 -20.86
N LEU A 257 -13.73 -16.62 -20.32
CA LEU A 257 -13.40 -15.22 -20.56
C LEU A 257 -12.03 -15.15 -21.22
N ALA A 258 -11.93 -14.51 -22.39
CA ALA A 258 -10.65 -14.28 -23.04
C ALA A 258 -9.94 -13.11 -22.37
N LEU A 259 -8.77 -13.36 -21.79
CA LEU A 259 -7.98 -12.35 -21.09
C LEU A 259 -7.05 -11.62 -22.05
N THR A 260 -6.99 -10.30 -21.89
CA THR A 260 -6.03 -9.40 -22.53
C THR A 260 -5.20 -8.68 -21.47
N ARG A 261 -4.20 -7.91 -21.91
CA ARG A 261 -3.38 -7.09 -21.01
C ARG A 261 -4.21 -6.04 -20.26
N GLU A 262 -5.31 -5.59 -20.84
CA GLU A 262 -6.21 -4.62 -20.21
C GLU A 262 -7.27 -5.25 -19.29
N SER A 263 -7.24 -6.58 -19.09
CA SER A 263 -8.25 -7.26 -18.28
C SER A 263 -8.01 -7.02 -16.79
N GLU A 264 -8.96 -6.37 -16.12
CA GLU A 264 -8.94 -6.22 -14.67
C GLU A 264 -9.61 -7.43 -13.97
N LEU A 265 -8.81 -8.24 -13.28
CA LEU A 265 -9.25 -9.54 -12.73
C LEU A 265 -9.61 -9.51 -11.25
N ALA A 266 -8.99 -8.59 -10.49
CA ALA A 266 -9.24 -8.43 -9.06
C ALA A 266 -10.46 -7.54 -8.80
N SER A 267 -10.60 -6.41 -9.49
CA SER A 267 -11.72 -5.47 -9.35
C SER A 267 -13.04 -6.05 -9.87
N SER A 268 -12.98 -7.00 -10.80
CA SER A 268 -14.15 -7.71 -11.33
C SER A 268 -14.64 -8.85 -10.45
N GLY A 269 -13.96 -9.14 -9.33
CA GLY A 269 -14.30 -10.23 -8.40
C GLY A 269 -14.08 -11.63 -8.98
N LEU A 270 -13.34 -11.75 -10.08
CA LEU A 270 -13.04 -13.02 -10.74
C LEU A 270 -11.94 -13.81 -10.03
N PHE A 271 -11.04 -13.11 -9.34
CA PHE A 271 -10.01 -13.70 -8.49
C PHE A 271 -10.17 -13.25 -7.03
N ASP A 272 -9.98 -14.20 -6.12
CA ASP A 272 -9.96 -13.96 -4.68
C ASP A 272 -8.52 -13.87 -4.13
N SER A 273 -8.39 -13.71 -2.82
CA SER A 273 -7.09 -13.62 -2.14
C SER A 273 -6.25 -14.91 -2.25
N LEU A 274 -6.86 -16.07 -2.45
CA LEU A 274 -6.15 -17.34 -2.64
C LEU A 274 -5.60 -17.45 -4.06
N ASP A 275 -6.33 -16.98 -5.05
CA ASP A 275 -5.83 -16.87 -6.42
C ASP A 275 -4.58 -15.98 -6.47
N LEU A 276 -4.55 -14.88 -5.73
CA LEU A 276 -3.36 -14.04 -5.65
C LEU A 276 -2.15 -14.85 -5.15
N VAL A 277 -2.29 -15.64 -4.08
CA VAL A 277 -1.22 -16.51 -3.53
C VAL A 277 -0.74 -17.55 -4.54
N GLU A 278 -1.65 -18.13 -5.31
CA GLU A 278 -1.29 -19.08 -6.37
C GLU A 278 -0.57 -18.40 -7.54
N PHE A 279 -0.97 -17.17 -7.91
CA PHE A 279 -0.23 -16.36 -8.88
C PHE A 279 1.16 -15.99 -8.38
N PHE A 280 1.29 -15.67 -7.10
CA PHE A 280 2.60 -15.44 -6.47
C PHE A 280 3.47 -16.70 -6.57
N THR A 281 2.92 -17.88 -6.30
CA THR A 281 3.64 -19.15 -6.34
C THR A 281 4.07 -19.49 -7.78
N HIS A 282 3.16 -19.31 -8.75
CA HIS A 282 3.47 -19.55 -10.15
C HIS A 282 4.52 -18.57 -10.71
N ALA A 283 4.47 -17.30 -10.30
CA ALA A 283 5.48 -16.31 -10.66
C ALA A 283 6.89 -16.71 -10.15
N ILE A 284 6.98 -17.28 -8.94
CA ILE A 284 8.23 -17.78 -8.36
C ILE A 284 8.79 -18.95 -9.20
N ASP A 285 7.94 -19.95 -9.50
CA ASP A 285 8.34 -21.13 -10.27
C ASP A 285 8.84 -20.77 -11.68
N LEU A 286 8.15 -19.84 -12.34
CA LEU A 286 8.51 -19.35 -13.68
C LEU A 286 9.87 -18.64 -13.72
N MET A 287 10.29 -18.08 -12.60
CA MET A 287 11.53 -17.29 -12.48
C MET A 287 12.71 -18.13 -11.98
N GLY A 288 12.51 -19.42 -11.72
CA GLY A 288 13.59 -20.38 -11.43
C GLY A 288 14.29 -20.14 -10.10
N THR A 289 13.64 -19.47 -9.15
CA THR A 289 14.10 -19.35 -7.77
C THR A 289 13.72 -20.61 -7.01
N ASP A 290 14.65 -21.55 -6.88
CA ASP A 290 14.59 -22.54 -5.80
C ASP A 290 14.66 -21.76 -4.48
N LEU A 291 13.57 -21.78 -3.68
CA LEU A 291 13.52 -21.21 -2.34
C LEU A 291 14.39 -21.99 -1.35
#